data_AF-A0A7W4K699-F1
#
_entry.id   AF-A0A7W4K699-F1
#
_cell.length_a   1.000
_cell.length_b   1.000
_cell.length_c   1.000
_cell.angle_alpha   90.00
_cell.angle_beta   90.00
_cell.angle_gamma   90.00
#
_symmetry.space_group_name_H-M   'P 1'
#
loop_
_entity.id
_entity.type
_entity.pdbx_description
1 polymer ?
#
loop_
_entity_poly.entity_id
_entity_poly.type
_entity_poly.pdbx_seq_one_letter_code
_entity_poly.pdbx_strand_id
1 'polypeptide(L)'
;MTRISVAFFTSRAEQTAAARAAHLLQAGLGDVGATLACSTAVDFDSLRAAPPGTIRIASLTPELDQLDTPWSEVEQRLRRDYAALCDGGDPVLVATIFRHIPGQWDPDRAEATLIRIRRLNLLATELSRAYGVFVVDLDRIFSDVGAIRVQTDYGMGGHAAAELAGHALALGIVENALDAALPFEAQERVKQTITASQPALRPAPDLVPGNLMTMGRGRRRQVVSTITDSVQDNHVGWLIRQVLKGQIPPGQAMDKLIHAVRRRGVQESLGLLTSGMIRLMGLKPQ
;
A
#
# COMPACT_ATOMS: atom_id res chain seq x y z
N MET A 1 9.30 20.39 -30.16
CA MET A 1 9.48 19.35 -29.14
C MET A 1 8.67 19.78 -27.93
N THR A 2 7.64 19.02 -27.55
CA THR A 2 6.76 19.40 -26.44
C THR A 2 7.53 19.29 -25.13
N ARG A 3 7.44 20.30 -24.27
CA ARG A 3 8.05 20.31 -22.94
C ARG A 3 6.95 20.25 -21.89
N ILE A 4 6.99 19.23 -21.05
CA ILE A 4 6.10 19.04 -19.90
C ILE A 4 6.81 19.54 -18.66
N SER A 5 6.17 20.40 -17.88
CA SER A 5 6.71 20.90 -16.61
C SER A 5 5.91 20.32 -15.45
N VAL A 6 6.61 19.84 -14.42
CA VAL A 6 6.00 19.26 -13.21
C VAL A 6 6.68 19.86 -11.97
N ALA A 7 5.88 20.33 -11.01
CA ALA A 7 6.36 20.82 -9.73
C ALA A 7 5.84 19.94 -8.59
N PHE A 8 6.74 19.47 -7.73
CA PHE A 8 6.43 18.61 -6.59
C PHE A 8 6.59 19.37 -5.27
N PHE A 9 5.53 19.43 -4.46
CA PHE A 9 5.59 19.77 -3.04
C PHE A 9 5.43 18.48 -2.22
N THR A 10 6.54 17.99 -1.68
CA THR A 10 6.57 16.73 -0.94
C THR A 10 7.47 16.84 0.30
N SER A 11 7.25 15.98 1.29
CA SER A 11 8.15 15.86 2.43
C SER A 11 9.52 15.31 2.02
N ARG A 12 10.52 15.45 2.88
CA ARG A 12 11.89 14.98 2.59
C ARG A 12 11.95 13.49 2.23
N ALA A 13 11.18 12.64 2.92
CA ALA A 13 11.17 11.20 2.67
C ALA A 13 10.56 10.86 1.29
N GLU A 14 9.61 11.67 0.83
CA GLU A 14 8.90 11.49 -0.44
C GLU A 14 9.69 11.99 -1.65
N GLN A 15 10.79 12.71 -1.44
CA GLN A 15 11.64 13.19 -2.55
C GLN A 15 12.16 12.04 -3.41
N THR A 16 12.43 10.87 -2.80
CA THR A 16 12.83 9.67 -3.54
C THR A 16 11.71 9.17 -4.46
N ALA A 17 10.45 9.21 -3.99
CA ALA A 17 9.29 8.86 -4.81
C ALA A 17 9.07 9.86 -5.95
N ALA A 18 9.20 11.16 -5.68
CA ALA A 18 9.12 12.21 -6.71
C ALA A 18 10.21 12.07 -7.78
N ALA A 19 11.46 11.82 -7.37
CA ALA A 19 12.56 11.56 -8.28
C ALA A 19 12.31 10.31 -9.14
N ARG A 20 11.75 9.25 -8.53
CA ARG A 20 11.36 8.04 -9.26
C ARG A 20 10.26 8.30 -10.28
N ALA A 21 9.24 9.07 -9.90
CA ALA A 21 8.17 9.48 -10.81
C ALA A 21 8.74 10.27 -12.01
N ALA A 22 9.61 11.24 -11.73
CA ALA A 22 10.27 12.04 -12.76
C ALA A 22 11.11 11.17 -13.72
N HIS A 23 11.85 10.19 -13.21
CA HIS A 23 12.61 9.25 -14.04
C HIS A 23 11.70 8.44 -14.97
N LEU A 24 10.60 7.88 -14.44
CA LEU A 24 9.65 7.09 -15.23
C LEU A 24 8.96 7.93 -16.31
N LEU A 25 8.54 9.14 -15.97
CA LEU A 25 7.97 10.09 -16.92
C LEU A 25 8.98 10.49 -18.00
N GLN A 26 10.24 10.78 -17.62
CA GLN A 26 11.28 11.17 -18.56
C GLN A 26 11.56 10.07 -19.59
N ALA A 27 11.54 8.80 -19.16
CA ALA A 27 11.67 7.66 -20.06
C ALA A 27 10.48 7.58 -21.03
N GLY A 28 9.25 7.54 -20.51
CA GLY A 28 8.06 7.41 -21.35
C GLY A 28 7.82 8.60 -22.29
N LEU A 29 8.09 9.83 -21.82
CA LEU A 29 7.99 11.05 -22.64
C LEU A 29 9.05 11.08 -23.74
N GLY A 30 10.24 10.52 -23.49
CA GLY A 30 11.30 10.37 -24.48
C GLY A 30 10.87 9.55 -25.69
N ASP A 31 10.14 8.46 -25.46
CA ASP A 31 9.62 7.56 -26.52
C ASP A 31 8.63 8.25 -27.47
N VAL A 32 8.00 9.35 -27.03
CA VAL A 32 7.07 10.15 -27.83
C VAL A 32 7.65 11.49 -28.29
N GLY A 33 8.96 11.71 -28.09
CA GLY A 33 9.65 12.93 -28.52
C GLY A 33 9.32 14.18 -27.69
N ALA A 34 8.88 14.00 -26.44
CA ALA A 34 8.65 15.06 -25.47
C ALA A 34 9.79 15.11 -24.42
N THR A 35 9.91 16.24 -23.73
CA THR A 35 10.87 16.43 -22.63
C THR A 35 10.15 16.72 -21.33
N LEU A 36 10.79 16.36 -20.21
CA LEU A 36 10.31 16.67 -18.87
C LEU A 36 11.20 17.72 -18.22
N ALA A 37 10.58 18.69 -17.56
CA ALA A 37 11.23 19.58 -16.62
C ALA A 37 10.58 19.41 -15.25
N CYS A 38 11.37 19.02 -14.26
CA CYS A 38 10.89 18.87 -12.89
C CYS A 38 11.49 19.93 -11.97
N SER A 39 10.69 20.42 -11.04
CA SER A 39 11.12 21.25 -9.93
C SER A 39 10.53 20.76 -8.61
N THR A 40 11.17 21.14 -7.52
CA THR A 40 10.68 20.89 -6.16
C THR A 40 10.27 22.21 -5.54
N ALA A 41 9.03 22.28 -5.08
CA ALA A 41 8.51 23.36 -4.25
C ALA A 41 8.78 23.05 -2.78
N VAL A 42 9.14 24.07 -2.00
CA VAL A 42 9.44 23.94 -0.57
C VAL A 42 8.21 24.16 0.32
N ASP A 43 7.16 24.75 -0.25
CA ASP A 43 5.88 25.08 0.38
C ASP A 43 4.77 25.25 -0.68
N PHE A 44 3.54 25.48 -0.23
CA PHE A 44 2.39 25.71 -1.12
C PHE A 44 2.51 26.99 -1.94
N ASP A 45 3.12 28.05 -1.39
CA ASP A 45 3.27 29.33 -2.09
C ASP A 45 4.25 29.20 -3.27
N SER A 46 5.37 28.50 -3.10
CA SER A 46 6.32 28.19 -4.17
C SER A 46 5.74 27.22 -5.20
N LEU A 47 4.89 26.27 -4.77
CA LEU A 47 4.14 25.43 -5.71
C LEU A 47 3.16 26.24 -6.56
N ARG A 48 2.44 27.19 -5.94
CA ARG A 48 1.52 28.10 -6.63
C ARG A 48 2.25 29.04 -7.60
N ALA A 49 3.43 29.53 -7.20
CA ALA A 49 4.27 30.40 -8.01
C ALA A 49 4.94 29.68 -9.20
N ALA A 50 4.76 28.36 -9.34
CA ALA A 50 5.25 27.63 -10.51
C ALA A 50 4.66 28.22 -11.81
N PRO A 51 5.45 28.27 -12.91
CA PRO A 51 5.00 28.88 -14.17
C PRO A 51 3.68 28.28 -14.70
N PRO A 52 2.88 29.06 -15.45
CA PRO A 52 1.69 28.54 -16.14
C PRO A 52 2.00 27.33 -17.02
N GLY A 53 1.07 26.38 -17.12
CA GLY A 53 1.26 25.12 -17.83
C GLY A 53 2.06 24.07 -17.05
N THR A 54 2.34 24.31 -15.76
CA THR A 54 3.03 23.35 -14.89
C THR A 54 2.01 22.47 -14.17
N ILE A 55 2.20 21.16 -14.26
CA ILE A 55 1.44 20.19 -13.48
C ILE A 55 1.91 20.26 -12.03
N ARG A 56 0.99 20.55 -11.11
CA ARG A 56 1.32 20.76 -9.69
C ARG A 56 0.94 19.52 -8.88
N ILE A 57 1.86 19.03 -8.07
CA ILE A 57 1.64 17.85 -7.24
C ILE A 57 1.95 18.21 -5.80
N ALA A 58 0.99 18.00 -4.91
CA ALA A 58 1.15 18.25 -3.48
C ALA A 58 0.89 16.97 -2.68
N SER A 59 1.81 16.61 -1.80
CA SER A 59 1.57 15.59 -0.77
C SER A 59 0.89 16.21 0.45
N LEU A 60 0.02 15.44 1.09
CA LEU A 60 -0.57 15.81 2.38
C LEU A 60 0.32 15.43 3.58
N THR A 61 1.40 14.66 3.37
CA THR A 61 2.31 14.23 4.45
C THR A 61 2.88 15.38 5.28
N PRO A 62 3.30 16.53 4.72
CA PRO A 62 3.78 17.68 5.50
C PRO A 62 2.79 18.21 6.54
N GLU A 63 1.48 17.97 6.36
CA GLU A 63 0.43 18.40 7.30
C GLU A 63 0.48 17.62 8.62
N LEU A 64 1.22 16.50 8.67
CA LEU A 64 1.44 15.71 9.88
C LEU A 64 2.52 16.31 10.79
N ASP A 65 3.29 17.30 10.35
CA ASP A 65 4.23 18.01 11.21
C ASP A 65 3.51 18.98 12.17
N GLN A 66 2.22 19.24 11.94
CA GLN A 66 1.40 20.22 12.65
C GLN A 66 0.25 19.56 13.43
N LEU A 67 0.49 18.41 14.08
CA LEU A 67 -0.56 17.66 14.78
C LEU A 67 -1.33 18.48 15.83
N ASP A 68 -0.65 19.45 16.47
CA ASP A 68 -1.22 20.32 17.50
C ASP A 68 -2.15 21.40 16.93
N THR A 69 -2.08 21.68 15.63
CA THR A 69 -2.95 22.69 14.99
C THR A 69 -4.39 22.17 14.91
N PRO A 70 -5.41 22.93 15.36
CA PRO A 70 -6.79 22.50 15.29
C PRO A 70 -7.21 22.06 13.88
N TRP A 71 -7.97 20.98 13.78
CA TRP A 71 -8.37 20.42 12.47
C TRP A 71 -9.10 21.44 11.59
N SER A 72 -9.99 22.25 12.17
CA SER A 72 -10.74 23.29 11.45
C SER A 72 -9.82 24.30 10.75
N GLU A 73 -8.69 24.65 11.38
CA GLU A 73 -7.74 25.60 10.81
C GLU A 73 -6.96 24.97 9.65
N VAL A 74 -6.49 23.73 9.82
CA VAL A 74 -5.82 22.96 8.77
C VAL A 74 -6.74 22.75 7.57
N GLU A 75 -7.99 22.35 7.82
CA GLU A 75 -8.99 22.14 6.77
C GLU A 75 -9.28 23.45 5.99
N GLN A 76 -9.54 24.54 6.70
CA GLN A 76 -9.84 25.83 6.07
C GLN A 76 -8.65 26.37 5.27
N ARG A 77 -7.43 26.19 5.78
CA ARG A 77 -6.19 26.54 5.07
C ARG A 77 -6.06 25.74 3.78
N LEU A 78 -6.08 24.40 3.87
CA LEU A 78 -5.92 23.53 2.70
C LEU A 78 -7.01 23.78 1.65
N ARG A 79 -8.26 23.98 2.05
CA ARG A 79 -9.34 24.35 1.10
C ARG A 79 -9.04 25.65 0.35
N ARG A 80 -8.50 26.65 1.04
CA ARG A 80 -8.11 27.93 0.42
C ARG A 80 -6.93 27.75 -0.52
N ASP A 81 -5.91 27.01 -0.08
CA ASP A 81 -4.68 26.82 -0.84
C ASP A 81 -4.94 26.02 -2.12
N TYR A 82 -5.72 24.93 -2.05
CA TYR A 82 -6.09 24.16 -3.23
C TYR A 82 -7.05 24.90 -4.16
N ALA A 83 -7.98 25.71 -3.63
CA ALA A 83 -8.79 26.59 -4.48
C ALA A 83 -7.88 27.53 -5.30
N ALA A 84 -6.95 28.22 -4.63
CA ALA A 84 -6.01 29.12 -5.28
C ALA A 84 -5.05 28.42 -6.26
N LEU A 85 -4.66 27.17 -5.99
CA LEU A 85 -3.87 26.37 -6.93
C LEU A 85 -4.65 26.02 -8.21
N CYS A 86 -5.95 25.75 -8.08
CA CYS A 86 -6.80 25.34 -9.21
C CYS A 86 -7.32 26.53 -10.04
N ASP A 87 -7.34 27.75 -9.48
CA ASP A 87 -7.80 28.97 -10.17
C ASP A 87 -7.06 29.24 -11.49
N GLY A 88 -5.82 28.75 -11.63
CA GLY A 88 -5.00 28.89 -12.84
C GLY A 88 -5.38 27.94 -13.99
N GLY A 89 -6.23 26.94 -13.74
CA GLY A 89 -6.67 25.95 -14.74
C GLY A 89 -5.65 24.86 -15.09
N ASP A 90 -4.41 24.97 -14.60
CA ASP A 90 -3.41 23.92 -14.74
C ASP A 90 -3.77 22.68 -13.90
N PRO A 91 -3.40 21.45 -14.33
CA PRO A 91 -3.67 20.24 -13.56
C PRO A 91 -3.01 20.26 -12.17
N VAL A 92 -3.82 19.93 -11.15
CA VAL A 92 -3.37 19.76 -9.76
C VAL A 92 -3.64 18.34 -9.31
N LEU A 93 -2.62 17.70 -8.74
CA LEU A 93 -2.72 16.38 -8.13
C LEU A 93 -2.44 16.46 -6.62
N VAL A 94 -3.17 15.69 -5.84
CA VAL A 94 -2.93 15.49 -4.41
C VAL A 94 -2.59 14.04 -4.11
N ALA A 95 -1.48 13.80 -3.41
CA ALA A 95 -1.11 12.48 -2.93
C ALA A 95 -1.62 12.27 -1.50
N THR A 96 -2.39 11.20 -1.29
CA THR A 96 -2.89 10.81 0.03
C THR A 96 -1.80 10.16 0.88
N ILE A 97 -2.03 10.04 2.18
CA ILE A 97 -1.07 9.48 3.13
C ILE A 97 -1.43 8.04 3.48
N PHE A 98 -0.45 7.14 3.50
CA PHE A 98 -0.68 5.76 3.93
C PHE A 98 -0.99 5.64 5.42
N ARG A 99 -2.10 4.98 5.77
CA ARG A 99 -2.59 4.85 7.16
C ARG A 99 -1.89 3.77 7.99
N HIS A 100 -0.56 3.68 7.92
CA HIS A 100 0.22 2.78 8.76
C HIS A 100 1.07 3.54 9.76
N ILE A 101 0.84 3.28 11.05
CA ILE A 101 1.70 3.78 12.13
C ILE A 101 2.57 2.62 12.64
N PRO A 102 3.87 2.84 12.91
CA PRO A 102 4.72 1.81 13.51
C PRO A 102 4.22 1.39 14.89
N GLY A 103 4.24 0.10 15.18
CA GLY A 103 3.73 -0.45 16.45
C GLY A 103 4.49 -0.04 17.72
N GLN A 104 5.62 0.66 17.58
CA GLN A 104 6.46 1.14 18.69
C GLN A 104 6.09 2.56 19.16
N TRP A 105 5.06 3.18 18.58
CA TRP A 105 4.61 4.51 18.95
C TRP A 105 3.80 4.53 20.24
N ASP A 106 3.85 5.66 20.93
CA ASP A 106 2.91 5.97 22.00
C ASP A 106 1.46 5.83 21.50
N PRO A 107 0.57 5.09 22.20
CA PRO A 107 -0.78 4.81 21.71
C PRO A 107 -1.61 6.06 21.42
N ASP A 108 -1.56 7.06 22.30
CA ASP A 108 -2.36 8.29 22.16
C ASP A 108 -1.87 9.10 20.95
N ARG A 109 -0.55 9.21 20.77
CA ARG A 109 0.04 9.84 19.59
C ARG A 109 -0.28 9.08 18.30
N ALA A 110 -0.23 7.74 18.34
CA ALA A 110 -0.56 6.89 17.20
C ALA A 110 -2.03 7.08 16.77
N GLU A 111 -2.95 7.11 17.73
CA GLU A 111 -4.37 7.37 17.49
C GLU A 111 -4.60 8.77 16.90
N ALA A 112 -4.01 9.81 17.51
CA ALA A 112 -4.11 11.18 17.03
C ALA A 112 -3.61 11.32 15.58
N THR A 113 -2.49 10.66 15.25
CA THR A 113 -1.91 10.65 13.91
C THR A 113 -2.82 9.93 12.91
N LEU A 114 -3.36 8.76 13.28
CA LEU A 114 -4.32 8.02 12.43
C LEU A 114 -5.59 8.80 12.16
N ILE A 115 -6.14 9.49 13.17
CA ILE A 115 -7.31 10.35 13.00
C ILE A 115 -6.97 11.49 12.03
N ARG A 116 -5.80 12.12 12.18
CA ARG A 116 -5.33 13.17 11.28
C ARG A 116 -5.21 12.66 9.84
N ILE A 117 -4.55 11.52 9.61
CA ILE A 117 -4.40 10.91 8.28
C ILE A 117 -5.76 10.64 7.64
N ARG A 118 -6.70 10.03 8.38
CA ARG A 118 -8.05 9.75 7.86
C ARG A 118 -8.77 11.02 7.41
N ARG A 119 -8.67 12.09 8.20
CA ARG A 119 -9.27 13.39 7.87
C ARG A 119 -8.62 14.03 6.65
N LEU A 120 -7.29 13.97 6.54
CA LEU A 120 -6.55 14.46 5.37
C LEU A 120 -6.91 13.69 4.09
N ASN A 121 -6.95 12.36 4.14
CA ASN A 121 -7.32 11.55 2.97
C ASN A 121 -8.77 11.77 2.55
N LEU A 122 -9.69 11.95 3.51
CA LEU A 122 -11.07 12.34 3.20
C LEU A 122 -11.11 13.72 2.54
N LEU A 123 -10.37 14.70 3.10
CA LEU A 123 -10.28 16.04 2.53
C LEU A 123 -9.75 16.01 1.09
N ALA A 124 -8.77 15.17 0.77
CA ALA A 124 -8.28 15.00 -0.61
C ALA A 124 -9.43 14.67 -1.60
N THR A 125 -10.33 13.77 -1.21
CA THR A 125 -11.52 13.41 -2.00
C THR A 125 -12.49 14.57 -2.11
N GLU A 126 -12.67 15.34 -1.04
CA GLU A 126 -13.55 16.52 -1.04
C GLU A 126 -12.98 17.67 -1.89
N LEU A 127 -11.67 17.90 -1.85
CA LEU A 127 -10.97 18.85 -2.70
C LEU A 127 -11.08 18.46 -4.18
N SER A 128 -10.99 17.16 -4.49
CA SER A 128 -11.22 16.65 -5.83
C SER A 128 -12.62 16.99 -6.35
N ARG A 129 -13.65 16.74 -5.55
CA ARG A 129 -15.04 17.06 -5.91
C ARG A 129 -15.31 18.55 -6.02
N ALA A 130 -14.69 19.36 -5.17
CA ALA A 130 -14.94 20.79 -5.10
C ALA A 130 -14.18 21.58 -6.18
N TYR A 131 -12.94 21.21 -6.47
CA TYR A 131 -12.02 22.01 -7.28
C TYR A 131 -11.42 21.27 -8.48
N GLY A 132 -11.77 19.99 -8.68
CA GLY A 132 -11.24 19.20 -9.80
C GLY A 132 -9.81 18.69 -9.60
N VAL A 133 -9.28 18.69 -8.38
CA VAL A 133 -7.96 18.11 -8.06
C VAL A 133 -8.00 16.60 -8.32
N PHE A 134 -6.96 16.04 -8.94
CA PHE A 134 -6.83 14.59 -9.11
C PHE A 134 -6.19 13.95 -7.88
N VAL A 135 -6.73 12.83 -7.41
CA VAL A 135 -6.22 12.14 -6.21
C VAL A 135 -5.32 10.98 -6.61
N VAL A 136 -4.07 11.00 -6.17
CA VAL A 136 -3.18 9.84 -6.19
C VAL A 136 -3.31 9.12 -4.84
N ASP A 137 -4.14 8.09 -4.81
CA ASP A 137 -4.50 7.34 -3.60
C ASP A 137 -3.40 6.34 -3.19
N LEU A 138 -2.30 6.88 -2.66
CA LEU A 138 -1.20 6.07 -2.10
C LEU A 138 -1.65 5.21 -0.92
N ASP A 139 -2.68 5.62 -0.17
CA ASP A 139 -3.19 4.83 0.94
C ASP A 139 -3.74 3.49 0.47
N ARG A 140 -4.57 3.51 -0.58
CA ARG A 140 -5.10 2.30 -1.19
C ARG A 140 -4.00 1.46 -1.83
N ILE A 141 -3.12 2.09 -2.61
CA ILE A 141 -2.03 1.39 -3.31
C ILE A 141 -1.14 0.64 -2.32
N PHE A 142 -0.78 1.25 -1.20
CA PHE A 142 0.03 0.59 -0.18
C PHE A 142 -0.77 -0.41 0.65
N SER A 143 -2.05 -0.16 0.89
CA SER A 143 -2.93 -1.10 1.59
C SER A 143 -3.13 -2.40 0.82
N ASP A 144 -3.25 -2.34 -0.51
CA ASP A 144 -3.42 -3.51 -1.38
C ASP A 144 -2.19 -4.42 -1.36
N VAL A 145 -1.00 -3.85 -1.13
CA VAL A 145 0.27 -4.59 -1.02
C VAL A 145 0.55 -5.03 0.43
N GLY A 146 0.15 -4.21 1.39
CA GLY A 146 0.34 -4.39 2.82
C GLY A 146 1.65 -3.78 3.35
N ALA A 147 1.54 -3.05 4.47
CA ALA A 147 2.64 -2.28 5.09
C ALA A 147 3.92 -3.09 5.31
N ILE A 148 3.80 -4.34 5.74
CA ILE A 148 4.94 -5.23 6.02
C ILE A 148 5.78 -5.49 4.76
N ARG A 149 5.15 -5.60 3.60
CA ARG A 149 5.85 -5.86 2.32
C ARG A 149 6.49 -4.61 1.76
N VAL A 150 5.82 -3.48 1.93
CA VAL A 150 6.35 -2.18 1.50
C VAL A 150 7.43 -1.67 2.48
N GLN A 151 7.54 -2.31 3.66
CA GLN A 151 8.49 -1.98 4.73
C GLN A 151 8.47 -0.50 5.08
N THR A 152 7.27 0.06 5.17
CA THR A 152 7.08 1.49 5.39
C THR A 152 5.90 1.76 6.30
N ASP A 153 5.94 2.94 6.90
CA ASP A 153 4.84 3.62 7.55
C ASP A 153 4.35 4.81 6.70
N TYR A 154 3.49 5.63 7.31
CA TYR A 154 2.97 6.87 6.75
C TYR A 154 4.08 7.84 6.28
N GLY A 155 5.30 7.74 6.82
CA GLY A 155 6.45 8.58 6.47
C GLY A 155 7.17 8.15 5.19
N MET A 156 6.77 7.05 4.55
CA MET A 156 7.27 6.62 3.23
C MET A 156 8.80 6.47 3.10
N GLY A 157 9.51 6.17 4.19
CA GLY A 157 10.98 6.08 4.21
C GLY A 157 11.58 4.83 3.53
N GLY A 158 10.77 3.81 3.23
CA GLY A 158 11.24 2.55 2.62
C GLY A 158 11.53 2.68 1.13
N HIS A 159 12.61 2.04 0.64
CA HIS A 159 12.94 2.06 -0.80
C HIS A 159 11.81 1.48 -1.68
N ALA A 160 11.21 0.36 -1.27
CA ALA A 160 10.09 -0.24 -1.98
C ALA A 160 8.85 0.68 -1.99
N ALA A 161 8.64 1.46 -0.92
CA ALA A 161 7.59 2.47 -0.85
C ALA A 161 7.82 3.58 -1.87
N ALA A 162 9.06 4.09 -1.94
CA ALA A 162 9.42 5.13 -2.89
C ALA A 162 9.27 4.66 -4.35
N GLU A 163 9.65 3.42 -4.66
CA GLU A 163 9.45 2.82 -5.98
C GLU A 163 7.96 2.74 -6.36
N LEU A 164 7.14 2.24 -5.45
CA LEU A 164 5.71 2.08 -5.68
C LEU A 164 4.96 3.42 -5.74
N ALA A 165 5.27 4.36 -4.84
CA ALA A 165 4.69 5.70 -4.86
C ALA A 165 5.15 6.48 -6.10
N GLY A 166 6.42 6.39 -6.48
CA GLY A 166 6.92 7.03 -7.69
C GLY A 166 6.23 6.52 -8.95
N HIS A 167 6.01 5.21 -9.04
CA HIS A 167 5.24 4.61 -10.12
C HIS A 167 3.76 5.08 -10.12
N ALA A 168 3.11 5.11 -8.96
CA ALA A 168 1.74 5.59 -8.81
C ALA A 168 1.58 7.07 -9.19
N LEU A 169 2.51 7.93 -8.76
CA LEU A 169 2.55 9.34 -9.12
C LEU A 169 2.72 9.52 -10.62
N ALA A 170 3.64 8.78 -11.24
CA ALA A 170 3.88 8.84 -12.68
C ALA A 170 2.63 8.45 -13.49
N LEU A 171 1.97 7.35 -13.11
CA LEU A 171 0.70 6.94 -13.73
C LEU A 171 -0.41 7.97 -13.51
N GLY A 172 -0.55 8.49 -12.29
CA GLY A 172 -1.53 9.52 -11.97
C GLY A 172 -1.38 10.76 -12.85
N ILE A 173 -0.14 11.19 -13.12
CA ILE A 173 0.15 12.31 -14.03
C ILE A 173 -0.26 11.97 -15.46
N VAL A 174 0.15 10.81 -15.98
CA VAL A 174 -0.15 10.43 -17.37
C VAL A 174 -1.64 10.28 -17.60
N GLU A 175 -2.37 9.69 -16.67
CA GLU A 175 -3.79 9.41 -16.81
C GLU A 175 -4.68 10.66 -16.67
N ASN A 176 -4.20 11.71 -15.99
CA ASN A 176 -5.06 12.82 -15.59
C ASN A 176 -4.55 14.22 -15.99
N ALA A 177 -3.28 14.38 -16.33
CA ALA A 177 -2.66 15.71 -16.43
C ALA A 177 -1.87 15.96 -17.73
N LEU A 178 -1.84 15.01 -18.66
CA LEU A 178 -1.12 15.16 -19.93
C LEU A 178 -2.02 15.43 -21.13
N ASP A 179 -3.34 15.43 -20.96
CA ASP A 179 -4.33 15.62 -22.04
C ASP A 179 -4.25 16.98 -22.72
N ALA A 180 -3.93 18.04 -21.98
CA ALA A 180 -3.71 19.36 -22.54
C ALA A 180 -2.41 19.48 -23.36
N ALA A 181 -1.44 18.58 -23.17
CA ALA A 181 -0.10 18.69 -23.75
C ALA A 181 0.23 17.62 -24.78
N LEU A 182 -0.40 16.45 -24.70
CA LEU A 182 -0.15 15.30 -25.57
C LEU A 182 -1.46 14.70 -26.10
N PRO A 183 -1.50 14.26 -27.37
CA PRO A 183 -2.62 13.49 -27.87
C PRO A 183 -2.74 12.15 -27.15
N PHE A 184 -3.95 11.59 -27.12
CA PHE A 184 -4.28 10.36 -26.40
C PHE A 184 -3.34 9.19 -26.76
N GLU A 185 -3.02 9.01 -28.03
CA GLU A 185 -2.14 7.92 -28.50
C GLU A 185 -0.69 8.08 -28.02
N ALA A 186 -0.24 9.31 -27.77
CA ALA A 186 1.05 9.55 -27.15
C ALA A 186 0.99 9.25 -25.64
N GLN A 187 -0.08 9.65 -24.95
CA GLN A 187 -0.27 9.34 -23.53
C GLN A 187 -0.31 7.83 -23.28
N GLU A 188 -1.03 7.07 -24.11
CA GLU A 188 -1.10 5.60 -23.99
C GLU A 188 0.27 4.94 -24.17
N ARG A 189 1.13 5.45 -25.07
CA ARG A 189 2.50 4.96 -25.21
C ARG A 189 3.36 5.28 -23.98
N VAL A 190 3.26 6.50 -23.46
CA VAL A 190 3.94 6.88 -22.21
C VAL A 190 3.49 5.97 -21.06
N LYS A 191 2.18 5.74 -20.94
CA LYS A 191 1.57 4.84 -19.94
C LYS A 191 2.10 3.42 -20.05
N GLN A 192 2.21 2.89 -21.27
CA GLN A 192 2.77 1.55 -21.51
C GLN A 192 4.22 1.44 -21.05
N THR A 193 5.07 2.43 -21.38
CA THR A 193 6.47 2.45 -20.91
C THR A 193 6.58 2.48 -19.39
N ILE A 194 5.76 3.30 -18.72
CA ILE A 194 5.74 3.36 -17.25
C ILE A 194 5.25 2.05 -16.65
N THR A 195 4.15 1.49 -17.18
CA THR A 195 3.56 0.23 -16.71
C THR A 195 4.53 -0.95 -16.88
N ALA A 196 5.31 -0.98 -17.97
CA ALA A 196 6.35 -1.99 -18.17
C ALA A 196 7.47 -1.91 -17.11
N SER A 197 7.61 -0.77 -16.45
CA SER A 197 8.56 -0.54 -15.35
C SER A 197 7.93 -0.75 -13.97
N GLN A 198 6.76 -1.41 -13.89
CA GLN A 198 6.08 -1.68 -12.63
C GLN A 198 7.04 -2.36 -11.64
N PRO A 199 7.15 -1.86 -10.40
CA PRO A 199 8.06 -2.43 -9.42
C PRO A 199 7.66 -3.87 -9.10
N ALA A 200 8.65 -4.76 -9.07
CA ALA A 200 8.48 -6.15 -8.70
C ALA A 200 8.20 -6.27 -7.20
N LEU A 201 6.94 -6.03 -6.82
CA LEU A 201 6.45 -6.36 -5.48
C LEU A 201 6.33 -7.88 -5.43
N ARG A 202 6.96 -8.52 -4.44
CA ARG A 202 6.83 -9.97 -4.25
C ARG A 202 5.33 -10.34 -4.29
N PRO A 203 4.92 -11.32 -5.10
CA PRO A 203 3.52 -11.74 -5.15
C PRO A 203 3.06 -12.09 -3.74
N ALA A 204 1.76 -11.92 -3.49
CA ALA A 204 1.19 -12.48 -2.28
C ALA A 204 1.58 -13.96 -2.20
N PRO A 205 2.02 -14.48 -1.03
CA PRO A 205 1.99 -15.91 -0.87
C PRO A 205 0.58 -16.34 -1.23
N ASP A 206 0.45 -17.33 -2.13
CA ASP A 206 -0.83 -17.93 -2.44
C ASP A 206 -1.46 -18.32 -1.11
N LEU A 207 -2.43 -17.53 -0.67
CA LEU A 207 -3.27 -17.85 0.48
C LEU A 207 -4.23 -18.92 0.02
N VAL A 208 -3.71 -20.14 -0.19
CA VAL A 208 -4.54 -21.31 -0.36
C VAL A 208 -5.25 -21.50 0.98
N PRO A 209 -6.60 -21.42 1.05
CA PRO A 209 -7.32 -21.63 2.30
C PRO A 209 -6.99 -23.02 2.83
N GLY A 210 -6.13 -23.09 3.85
CA GLY A 210 -5.50 -24.33 4.28
C GLY A 210 -6.48 -25.33 4.88
N ASN A 211 -7.64 -24.88 5.37
CA ASN A 211 -8.72 -25.73 5.87
C ASN A 211 -10.02 -24.93 5.99
N LEU A 212 -11.07 -25.36 5.28
CA LEU A 212 -12.44 -24.90 5.54
C LEU A 212 -12.99 -25.69 6.73
N MET A 213 -13.24 -25.03 7.86
CA MET A 213 -13.95 -25.64 8.99
C MET A 213 -15.42 -25.23 8.93
N THR A 214 -16.32 -26.22 8.81
CA THR A 214 -17.75 -26.02 9.04
C THR A 214 -18.02 -26.26 10.52
N MET A 215 -18.44 -25.22 11.24
CA MET A 215 -18.91 -25.35 12.61
C MET A 215 -20.44 -25.24 12.68
N GLY A 216 -21.04 -26.14 13.46
CA GLY A 216 -22.49 -26.22 13.72
C GLY A 216 -23.12 -27.56 13.30
N ARG A 217 -23.98 -28.11 14.17
CA ARG A 217 -24.96 -29.17 13.81
C ARG A 217 -26.35 -28.53 13.73
N GLY A 218 -27.05 -28.77 12.62
CA GLY A 218 -28.40 -28.24 12.35
C GLY A 218 -28.42 -27.06 11.38
N ARG A 219 -29.56 -26.33 11.33
CA ARG A 219 -29.92 -25.30 10.33
C ARG A 219 -29.02 -24.04 10.28
N ARG A 220 -28.03 -23.89 11.17
CA ARG A 220 -27.04 -22.81 11.15
C ARG A 220 -25.63 -23.40 11.09
N ARG A 221 -25.09 -23.50 9.87
CA ARG A 221 -23.66 -23.78 9.64
C ARG A 221 -22.94 -22.45 9.41
N GLN A 222 -21.93 -22.17 10.22
CA GLN A 222 -20.95 -21.13 9.93
C GLN A 222 -19.69 -21.78 9.36
N VAL A 223 -19.24 -21.28 8.22
CA VAL A 223 -17.96 -21.65 7.63
C VAL A 223 -16.94 -20.64 8.13
N VAL A 224 -15.94 -21.12 8.88
CA VAL A 224 -14.81 -20.30 9.32
C VAL A 224 -13.57 -20.83 8.61
N SER A 225 -12.94 -19.97 7.82
CA SER A 225 -11.62 -20.24 7.23
C SER A 225 -10.55 -19.80 8.20
N THR A 226 -9.73 -20.74 8.67
CA THR A 226 -8.51 -20.39 9.42
C THR A 226 -7.38 -20.13 8.45
N ILE A 227 -6.81 -18.92 8.51
CA ILE A 227 -5.61 -18.53 7.78
C ILE A 227 -4.43 -19.21 8.46
N THR A 228 -3.87 -20.24 7.85
CA THR A 228 -2.62 -20.85 8.31
C THR A 228 -1.48 -20.32 7.46
N ASP A 229 -0.62 -19.51 8.09
CA ASP A 229 0.68 -19.14 7.55
C ASP A 229 1.47 -20.43 7.25
N SER A 230 2.02 -20.55 6.05
CA SER A 230 2.60 -21.78 5.53
C SER A 230 3.99 -22.09 6.11
N VAL A 231 4.14 -22.06 7.44
CA VAL A 231 5.25 -22.72 8.13
C VAL A 231 4.77 -24.12 8.50
N GLN A 232 5.02 -25.05 7.57
CA GLN A 232 4.47 -26.42 7.54
C GLN A 232 4.90 -27.32 8.71
N ASP A 233 5.81 -26.89 9.59
CA ASP A 233 6.34 -27.68 10.71
C ASP A 233 5.42 -27.78 11.92
N ASN A 234 4.33 -26.99 11.98
CA ASN A 234 3.48 -26.91 13.19
C ASN A 234 2.08 -27.51 13.04
N HIS A 235 1.74 -28.09 11.89
CA HIS A 235 0.38 -28.59 11.64
C HIS A 235 -0.01 -29.79 12.52
N VAL A 236 0.92 -30.71 12.77
CA VAL A 236 0.70 -31.89 13.63
C VAL A 236 0.56 -31.47 15.10
N GLY A 237 1.44 -30.58 15.58
CA GLY A 237 1.36 -30.05 16.94
C GLY A 237 0.10 -29.22 17.20
N TRP A 238 -0.45 -28.60 16.16
CA TRP A 238 -1.75 -27.92 16.21
C TRP A 238 -2.91 -28.91 16.30
N LEU A 239 -2.93 -29.95 15.45
CA LEU A 239 -3.97 -31.00 15.49
C LEU A 239 -4.03 -31.72 16.84
N ILE A 240 -2.87 -32.07 17.41
CA ILE A 240 -2.80 -32.74 18.72
C ILE A 240 -3.36 -31.82 19.82
N ARG A 241 -3.01 -30.53 19.81
CA ARG A 241 -3.56 -29.56 20.78
C ARG A 241 -5.07 -29.39 20.66
N GLN A 242 -5.62 -29.47 19.45
CA GLN A 242 -7.06 -29.37 19.21
C GLN A 242 -7.82 -30.60 19.72
N VAL A 243 -7.25 -31.80 19.59
CA VAL A 243 -7.82 -33.04 20.17
C VAL A 243 -7.77 -33.00 21.70
N LEU A 244 -6.64 -32.58 22.29
CA LEU A 244 -6.49 -32.45 23.74
C LEU A 244 -7.45 -31.44 24.36
N LYS A 245 -7.80 -30.38 23.62
CA LYS A 245 -8.81 -29.40 24.03
C LYS A 245 -10.26 -29.87 23.80
N GLY A 246 -10.47 -31.09 23.30
CA GLY A 246 -11.79 -31.63 22.97
C GLY A 246 -12.47 -30.94 21.79
N GLN A 247 -11.75 -30.11 21.04
CA GLN A 247 -12.27 -29.29 19.94
C GLN A 247 -12.42 -30.08 18.65
N ILE A 248 -11.75 -31.24 18.53
CA ILE A 248 -11.86 -32.18 17.41
C ILE A 248 -12.02 -33.60 17.96
N PRO A 249 -13.02 -34.38 17.48
CA PRO A 249 -13.13 -35.79 17.83
C PRO A 249 -11.88 -36.57 17.35
N PRO A 250 -11.34 -37.50 18.15
CA PRO A 250 -10.08 -38.18 17.84
C PRO A 250 -10.12 -38.94 16.50
N GLY A 251 -11.29 -39.46 16.09
CA GLY A 251 -11.47 -40.09 14.78
C GLY A 251 -11.25 -39.13 13.60
N GLN A 252 -11.76 -37.90 13.68
CA GLN A 252 -11.57 -36.90 12.60
C GLN A 252 -10.12 -36.40 12.52
N ALA A 253 -9.41 -36.33 13.65
CA ALA A 253 -8.00 -35.98 13.64
C ALA A 253 -7.15 -37.08 13.00
N MET A 254 -7.49 -38.36 13.26
CA MET A 254 -6.83 -39.50 12.64
C MET A 254 -7.06 -39.57 11.14
N ASP A 255 -8.29 -39.34 10.66
CA ASP A 255 -8.59 -39.30 9.23
C ASP A 255 -7.81 -38.22 8.50
N LYS A 256 -7.70 -37.02 9.11
CA LYS A 256 -6.91 -35.91 8.56
C LYS A 256 -5.40 -36.21 8.55
N LEU A 257 -4.91 -36.89 9.59
CA LEU A 257 -3.53 -37.35 9.65
C LEU A 257 -3.26 -38.37 8.53
N ILE A 258 -4.10 -39.40 8.39
CA ILE A 258 -4.00 -40.42 7.33
C ILE A 258 -4.04 -39.77 5.95
N HIS A 259 -4.90 -38.76 5.76
CA HIS A 259 -4.97 -38.04 4.49
C HIS A 259 -3.69 -37.25 4.18
N ALA A 260 -3.09 -36.63 5.20
CA ALA A 260 -1.80 -35.93 5.08
C ALA A 260 -0.65 -36.92 4.80
N VAL A 261 -0.64 -38.08 5.45
CA VAL A 261 0.37 -39.15 5.25
C VAL A 261 0.26 -39.77 3.85
N ARG A 262 -0.95 -40.04 3.37
CA ARG A 262 -1.18 -40.56 2.00
C ARG A 262 -0.69 -39.61 0.91
N ARG A 263 -0.68 -38.30 1.17
CA ARG A 263 -0.25 -37.28 0.19
C ARG A 263 1.27 -37.07 0.16
N ARG A 264 2.00 -37.40 1.23
CA ARG A 264 3.46 -37.16 1.38
C ARG A 264 4.33 -38.43 1.38
N GLY A 265 3.74 -39.61 1.60
CA GLY A 265 4.51 -40.85 1.74
C GLY A 265 4.89 -41.14 3.19
N VAL A 266 4.93 -42.43 3.53
CA VAL A 266 4.93 -42.95 4.91
C VAL A 266 6.24 -42.65 5.67
N GLN A 267 7.37 -42.54 4.97
CA GLN A 267 8.69 -42.37 5.61
C GLN A 267 8.91 -40.96 6.21
N GLU A 268 8.50 -39.89 5.54
CA GLU A 268 8.60 -38.52 6.09
C GLU A 268 7.63 -38.28 7.26
N SER A 269 6.48 -38.97 7.22
CA SER A 269 5.43 -38.84 8.22
C SER A 269 5.79 -39.50 9.56
N LEU A 270 6.58 -40.58 9.53
CA LEU A 270 7.08 -41.25 10.73
C LEU A 270 8.11 -40.40 11.49
N GLY A 271 8.98 -39.67 10.78
CA GLY A 271 9.96 -38.75 11.40
C GLY A 271 9.31 -37.54 12.10
N LEU A 272 8.19 -37.05 11.58
CA LEU A 272 7.42 -35.96 12.18
C LEU A 272 6.56 -36.42 13.38
N LEU A 273 6.10 -37.66 13.38
CA LEU A 273 5.35 -38.24 14.51
C LEU A 273 6.26 -38.55 15.70
N THR A 274 7.47 -39.07 15.47
CA THR A 274 8.43 -39.33 16.54
C THR A 274 8.96 -38.04 17.15
N SER A 275 9.33 -37.04 16.33
CA SER A 275 9.76 -35.72 16.83
C SER A 275 8.64 -34.96 17.57
N GLY A 276 7.40 -35.09 17.10
CA GLY A 276 6.22 -34.53 17.77
C GLY A 276 5.91 -35.17 19.12
N MET A 277 6.01 -36.51 19.23
CA MET A 277 5.81 -37.23 20.50
C MET A 277 6.94 -36.99 21.50
N ILE A 278 8.19 -36.90 21.04
CA ILE A 278 9.36 -36.60 21.89
C ILE A 278 9.21 -35.21 22.54
N ARG A 279 8.75 -34.21 21.77
CA ARG A 279 8.45 -32.87 22.30
C ARG A 279 7.26 -32.84 23.27
N LEU A 280 6.27 -33.72 23.08
CA LEU A 280 5.09 -33.79 23.96
C LEU A 280 5.39 -34.48 25.29
N MET A 281 6.38 -35.38 25.33
CA MET A 281 6.86 -36.04 26.55
C MET A 281 7.99 -35.29 27.27
N GLY A 282 8.40 -34.11 26.77
CA GLY A 282 9.40 -33.26 27.42
C GLY A 282 10.83 -33.81 27.40
N LEU A 283 11.11 -34.83 26.59
CA LEU A 283 12.45 -35.38 26.43
C LEU A 283 13.19 -34.57 25.36
N LYS A 284 14.36 -34.00 25.70
CA LYS A 284 15.21 -33.32 24.71
C LYS A 284 15.80 -34.37 23.75
N PRO A 285 15.73 -34.16 22.43
CA PRO A 285 16.50 -34.98 21.50
C PRO A 285 18.00 -34.70 21.68
N GLN A 286 18.82 -35.74 21.70
CA GLN A 286 20.29 -35.66 21.55
C GLN A 286 20.65 -35.46 20.08
#